data_AF-A0A2P9GVL3-F1
#
_entry.id   AF-A0A2P9GVL3-F1
#
_cell.length_a   1.000
_cell.length_b   1.000
_cell.length_c   1.000
_cell.angle_alpha   90.00
_cell.angle_beta   90.00
_cell.angle_gamma   90.00
#
_symmetry.space_group_name_H-M   'P 1'
#
loop_
_entity.id
_entity.type
_entity.pdbx_description
1 polymer ?
#
loop_
_entity_poly.entity_id
_entity_poly.type
_entity_poly.pdbx_seq_one_letter_code
_entity_poly.pdbx_strand_id
1 'polypeptide(L)'
;MQDPRSVRKQLLGEREDEFHMEPVLVGKKSLYGHSAEKIQYPADWQGNPIWQGSENVVTAVIKIHFKPGTLKRGDRSTRIIRDISQSLGSELLSLLFREKLTQASKDFANLRLQSCEILAHELRNTLVKLGFVFSAINAQINILRASWEELLQKYAPELEWKGPLIEELCGALSEKVPELSSYADLFAVSQRLLIEQKELASLYLSPNQGREWIKNKIHPKWGKLLSETNLWDRPAIESLLDRLENALPAGMNYDFSKHMDGLPPGLLGQWSKLAYVEITSSNLLQLDEVIQLVANPVLPVCHKEQMLRVLKSLRSIVHTISEVEEKATKILRSLRFGTEAEDQYRFGPDFLDLGSHEEFGTVLSN
;
A
#
# COMPACT_ATOMS: atom_id res chain seq x y z
N MET A 1 46.90 8.02 34.72
CA MET A 1 46.45 9.41 34.88
C MET A 1 46.60 9.75 36.36
N GLN A 2 47.65 10.48 36.75
CA GLN A 2 47.93 10.82 38.16
C GLN A 2 47.05 12.01 38.59
N ASP A 3 46.34 11.84 39.71
CA ASP A 3 45.45 12.85 40.28
C ASP A 3 46.30 14.02 40.86
N PRO A 4 46.20 15.25 40.31
CA PRO A 4 47.06 16.37 40.69
C PRO A 4 46.88 16.83 42.15
N ARG A 5 45.86 16.33 42.87
CA ARG A 5 45.67 16.58 44.31
C ARG A 5 46.63 15.78 45.19
N SER A 6 47.09 14.61 44.75
CA SER A 6 47.96 13.71 45.53
C SER A 6 49.40 14.21 45.62
N VAL A 7 49.94 14.78 44.53
CA VAL A 7 51.34 15.23 44.46
C VAL A 7 51.59 16.46 45.34
N ARG A 8 50.62 17.37 45.44
CA ARG A 8 50.75 18.59 46.25
C ARG A 8 50.73 18.32 47.76
N LYS A 9 49.96 17.31 48.21
CA LYS A 9 49.90 16.90 49.62
C LYS A 9 51.16 16.16 50.08
N GLN A 10 51.75 15.32 49.22
CA GLN A 10 53.03 14.65 49.51
C GLN A 10 54.20 15.64 49.70
N LEU A 11 54.20 16.76 48.96
CA LEU A 11 55.23 17.80 49.08
C LEU A 11 55.07 18.70 50.32
N LEU A 12 53.88 18.75 50.93
CA LEU A 12 53.55 19.58 52.10
C LEU A 12 53.61 18.83 53.44
N GLY A 13 53.88 17.51 53.43
CA GLY A 13 53.93 16.68 54.64
C GLY A 13 52.57 16.43 55.31
N GLU A 14 51.47 16.73 54.62
CA GLU A 14 50.12 16.41 55.10
C GLU A 14 49.86 14.91 54.99
N ARG A 15 49.22 14.29 56.01
CA ARG A 15 48.81 12.88 55.96
C ARG A 15 47.92 12.66 54.72
N GLU A 16 48.27 11.67 53.90
CA GLU A 16 47.49 11.28 52.72
C GLU A 16 46.02 10.99 53.09
N ASP A 17 45.10 11.42 52.24
CA ASP A 17 43.69 11.04 52.38
C ASP A 17 43.58 9.51 52.23
N GLU A 18 42.94 8.85 53.20
CA GLU A 18 42.62 7.43 53.08
C GLU A 18 41.54 7.27 52.00
N PHE A 19 41.78 6.41 51.00
CA PHE A 19 40.81 6.14 49.94
C PHE A 19 40.48 4.65 49.89
N HIS A 20 39.21 4.37 49.63
CA HIS A 20 38.68 3.04 49.45
C HIS A 20 38.23 2.88 47.99
N MET A 21 38.64 1.77 47.37
CA MET A 21 38.22 1.40 46.03
C MET A 21 37.15 0.32 46.17
N GLU A 22 35.88 0.71 46.09
CA GLU A 22 34.78 -0.24 46.18
C GLU A 22 34.45 -0.78 44.78
N PRO A 23 34.58 -2.10 44.55
CA PRO A 23 34.12 -2.71 43.32
C PRO A 23 32.59 -2.70 43.25
N VAL A 24 32.03 -2.22 42.14
CA VAL A 24 30.61 -2.36 41.85
C VAL A 24 30.39 -3.78 41.33
N LEU A 25 29.75 -4.59 42.17
CA LEU A 25 29.45 -5.99 41.90
C LEU A 25 28.06 -6.13 41.30
N VAL A 26 27.96 -6.88 40.22
CA VAL A 26 26.70 -7.23 39.57
C VAL A 26 26.63 -8.74 39.39
N GLY A 27 25.46 -9.33 39.63
CA GLY A 27 25.22 -10.75 39.39
C GLY A 27 25.48 -11.14 37.95
N LYS A 28 26.24 -12.23 37.74
CA LYS A 28 26.54 -12.77 36.40
C LYS A 28 25.28 -13.06 35.60
N LYS A 29 24.23 -13.55 36.25
CA LYS A 29 22.93 -13.84 35.65
C LYS A 29 22.26 -12.59 35.06
N SER A 30 22.39 -11.45 35.73
CA SER A 30 21.77 -10.19 35.29
C SER A 30 22.46 -9.56 34.08
N LEU A 31 23.76 -9.82 33.89
CA LEU A 31 24.55 -9.32 32.75
C LEU A 31 24.54 -10.26 31.54
N TYR A 32 24.64 -11.56 31.79
CA TYR A 32 24.90 -12.55 30.75
C TYR A 32 23.75 -13.54 30.53
N GLY A 33 22.70 -13.52 31.38
CA GLY A 33 21.55 -14.42 31.27
C GLY A 33 21.95 -15.89 31.19
N HIS A 34 21.40 -16.61 30.20
CA HIS A 34 21.71 -18.01 29.91
C HIS A 34 23.09 -18.22 29.26
N SER A 35 23.76 -17.16 28.83
CA SER A 35 25.10 -17.23 28.21
C SER A 35 26.24 -17.16 29.23
N ALA A 36 25.92 -17.22 30.53
CA ALA A 36 26.89 -17.13 31.61
C ALA A 36 27.98 -18.23 31.58
N GLU A 37 27.72 -19.35 30.91
CA GLU A 37 28.66 -20.47 30.74
C GLU A 37 29.79 -20.18 29.74
N LYS A 38 29.66 -19.14 28.89
CA LYS A 38 30.66 -18.78 27.86
C LYS A 38 31.50 -17.55 28.22
N ILE A 39 31.47 -17.11 29.48
CA ILE A 39 32.22 -15.93 29.93
C ILE A 39 33.71 -16.27 29.93
N GLN A 40 34.51 -15.51 29.16
CA GLN A 40 35.97 -15.50 29.31
C GLN A 40 36.32 -14.67 30.54
N TYR A 41 36.92 -15.32 31.54
CA TYR A 41 37.33 -14.66 32.78
C TYR A 41 38.66 -13.92 32.58
N PRO A 42 38.82 -12.73 33.17
CA PRO A 42 40.13 -12.10 33.29
C PRO A 42 41.08 -13.08 33.98
N ALA A 43 42.36 -13.08 33.60
CA ALA A 43 43.37 -13.91 34.24
C ALA A 43 44.24 -13.10 35.20
N ASP A 44 44.78 -13.75 36.22
CA ASP A 44 45.88 -13.21 37.02
C ASP A 44 47.18 -13.14 36.20
N TRP A 45 48.24 -12.62 36.82
CA TRP A 45 49.55 -12.50 36.19
C TRP A 45 50.20 -13.85 35.84
N GLN A 46 49.64 -14.96 36.31
CA GLN A 46 50.07 -16.33 36.03
C GLN A 46 49.18 -17.00 34.96
N GLY A 47 48.16 -16.32 34.46
CA GLY A 47 47.23 -16.86 33.48
C GLY A 47 46.02 -17.61 34.07
N ASN A 48 45.84 -17.62 35.39
CA ASN A 48 44.71 -18.30 36.02
C ASN A 48 43.47 -17.40 36.02
N PRO A 49 42.30 -17.91 35.63
CA PRO A 49 41.07 -17.12 35.63
C PRO A 49 40.70 -16.64 37.04
N ILE A 50 40.57 -15.33 37.20
CA ILE A 50 40.09 -14.69 38.43
C ILE A 50 38.56 -14.53 38.39
N TRP A 51 37.93 -14.66 39.56
CA TRP A 51 36.48 -14.49 39.75
C TRP A 51 35.58 -15.53 39.06
N GLN A 52 36.13 -16.62 38.53
CA GLN A 52 35.35 -17.75 38.00
C GLN A 52 34.37 -18.31 39.03
N GLY A 53 34.82 -18.50 40.28
CA GLY A 53 34.00 -19.01 41.40
C GLY A 53 33.11 -17.97 42.10
N SER A 54 33.11 -16.71 41.67
CA SER A 54 32.22 -15.66 42.22
C SER A 54 30.88 -15.66 41.49
N GLU A 55 29.76 -15.41 42.18
CA GLU A 55 28.46 -15.19 41.53
C GLU A 55 28.36 -13.82 40.85
N ASN A 56 29.25 -12.89 41.24
CA ASN A 56 29.26 -11.51 40.78
C ASN A 56 30.49 -11.19 39.91
N VAL A 57 30.33 -10.21 39.02
CA VAL A 57 31.40 -9.60 38.21
C VAL A 57 31.55 -8.13 38.60
N VAL A 58 32.80 -7.65 38.59
CA VAL A 58 33.12 -6.24 38.79
C VAL A 58 32.88 -5.49 37.49
N THR A 59 31.92 -4.55 37.47
CA THR A 59 31.60 -3.75 36.28
C THR A 59 32.20 -2.34 36.31
N ALA A 60 32.43 -1.82 37.52
CA ALA A 60 33.04 -0.52 37.75
C ALA A 60 33.76 -0.52 39.11
N VAL A 61 34.56 0.51 39.38
CA VAL A 61 35.19 0.71 40.69
C VAL A 61 34.97 2.15 41.12
N ILE A 62 34.42 2.34 42.32
CA ILE A 62 34.14 3.65 42.91
C ILE A 62 35.28 3.99 43.87
N LYS A 63 35.95 5.12 43.64
CA LYS A 63 36.92 5.68 44.57
C LYS A 63 36.20 6.57 45.59
N ILE A 64 36.24 6.19 46.85
CA ILE A 64 35.62 6.94 47.96
C ILE A 64 36.73 7.48 48.87
N HIS A 65 36.71 8.78 49.10
CA HIS A 65 37.67 9.45 49.98
C HIS A 65 37.15 9.51 51.42
N PHE A 66 37.96 9.09 52.38
CA PHE A 66 37.68 9.11 53.81
C PHE A 66 38.62 10.05 54.56
N LYS A 67 38.16 10.51 55.73
CA LYS A 67 39.03 11.20 56.67
C LYS A 67 39.99 10.16 57.31
N PRO A 68 41.26 10.50 57.56
CA PRO A 68 42.22 9.56 58.14
C PRO A 68 41.73 8.93 59.45
N GLY A 69 41.88 7.62 59.60
CA GLY A 69 41.49 6.85 60.79
C GLY A 69 39.99 6.56 60.92
N THR A 70 39.16 6.96 59.95
CA THR A 70 37.69 6.76 60.00
C THR A 70 37.22 5.48 59.33
N LEU A 71 38.04 4.88 58.47
CA LEU A 71 37.73 3.60 57.82
C LEU A 71 38.61 2.49 58.39
N LYS A 72 37.97 1.47 58.96
CA LYS A 72 38.65 0.24 59.39
C LYS A 72 38.20 -0.93 58.53
N ARG A 73 39.15 -1.76 58.12
CA ARG A 73 38.86 -2.96 57.32
C ARG A 73 37.93 -3.89 58.10
N GLY A 74 36.80 -4.26 57.50
CA GLY A 74 35.81 -5.14 58.12
C GLY A 74 34.80 -4.43 59.04
N ASP A 75 34.88 -3.11 59.18
CA ASP A 75 33.93 -2.32 59.96
C ASP A 75 32.58 -2.19 59.23
N ARG A 76 31.53 -1.85 59.98
CA ARG A 76 30.15 -1.66 59.49
C ARG A 76 30.09 -0.72 58.27
N SER A 77 30.90 0.32 58.28
CA SER A 77 31.03 1.28 57.18
C SER A 77 31.41 0.59 55.86
N THR A 78 32.35 -0.36 55.88
CA THR A 78 32.78 -1.11 54.68
C THR A 78 31.69 -2.05 54.16
N ARG A 79 30.83 -2.58 55.05
CA ARG A 79 29.66 -3.38 54.64
C ARG A 79 28.60 -2.52 53.97
N ILE A 80 28.25 -1.38 54.57
CA ILE A 80 27.28 -0.42 54.01
C ILE A 80 27.73 0.07 52.62
N ILE A 81 29.01 0.42 52.47
CA ILE A 81 29.59 0.87 51.20
C ILE A 81 29.43 -0.19 50.11
N ARG A 82 29.70 -1.45 50.44
CA ARG A 82 29.53 -2.58 49.53
C ARG A 82 28.07 -2.78 49.14
N ASP A 83 27.17 -2.78 50.10
CA ASP A 83 25.75 -3.05 49.87
C ASP A 83 25.11 -1.93 49.00
N ILE A 84 25.46 -0.65 49.26
CA ILE A 84 25.04 0.49 48.44
C ILE A 84 25.64 0.42 47.03
N SER A 85 26.90 0.04 46.90
CA SER A 85 27.57 -0.05 45.59
C SER A 85 26.96 -1.16 44.73
N GLN A 86 26.59 -2.28 45.34
CA GLN A 86 25.87 -3.37 44.67
C GLN A 86 24.45 -2.95 44.24
N SER A 87 23.72 -2.25 45.12
CA SER A 87 22.39 -1.69 44.79
C SER A 87 22.48 -0.70 43.63
N LEU A 88 23.44 0.23 43.68
CA LEU A 88 23.68 1.24 42.65
C LEU A 88 24.01 0.61 41.30
N GLY A 89 24.88 -0.40 41.27
CA GLY A 89 25.23 -1.13 40.04
C GLY A 89 24.03 -1.79 39.38
N SER A 90 23.17 -2.41 40.20
CA SER A 90 21.95 -3.10 39.73
C SER A 90 20.92 -2.11 39.19
N GLU A 91 20.72 -0.97 39.86
CA GLU A 91 19.80 0.08 39.38
C GLU A 91 20.30 0.74 38.08
N LEU A 92 21.60 1.07 37.99
CA LEU A 92 22.17 1.67 36.78
C LEU A 92 22.03 0.74 35.56
N LEU A 93 22.24 -0.56 35.74
CA LEU A 93 22.01 -1.56 34.70
C LEU A 93 20.53 -1.64 34.29
N SER A 94 19.63 -1.64 35.28
CA SER A 94 18.19 -1.68 35.02
C SER A 94 17.74 -0.45 34.22
N LEU A 95 18.23 0.74 34.58
CA LEU A 95 17.99 1.98 33.83
C LEU A 95 18.56 1.92 32.41
N LEU A 96 19.80 1.46 32.24
CA LEU A 96 20.44 1.31 30.94
C LEU A 96 19.66 0.35 30.04
N PHE A 97 19.22 -0.80 30.57
CA PHE A 97 18.41 -1.75 29.80
C PHE A 97 17.07 -1.14 29.40
N ARG A 98 16.39 -0.46 30.33
CA ARG A 98 15.11 0.19 30.02
C ARG A 98 15.27 1.26 28.94
N GLU A 99 16.33 2.04 28.99
CA GLU A 99 16.66 3.04 27.98
C GLU A 99 16.93 2.39 26.62
N LYS A 100 17.80 1.38 26.57
CA LYS A 100 18.11 0.65 25.33
C LYS A 100 16.89 -0.03 24.72
N LEU A 101 16.04 -0.65 25.54
CA LEU A 101 14.79 -1.27 25.09
C LEU A 101 13.82 -0.22 24.54
N THR A 102 13.69 0.92 25.23
CA THR A 102 12.83 2.02 24.77
C THR A 102 13.32 2.57 23.43
N GLN A 103 14.63 2.75 23.28
CA GLN A 103 15.23 3.22 22.02
C GLN A 103 15.02 2.21 20.89
N ALA A 104 15.34 0.94 21.12
CA ALA A 104 15.12 -0.12 20.13
C ALA A 104 13.64 -0.25 19.74
N SER A 105 12.71 -0.13 20.69
CA SER A 105 11.28 -0.12 20.43
C SER A 105 10.84 1.06 19.56
N LYS A 106 11.37 2.26 19.82
CA LYS A 106 11.10 3.45 19.00
C LYS A 106 11.63 3.29 17.58
N ASP A 107 12.87 2.83 17.44
CA ASP A 107 13.51 2.62 16.13
C ASP A 107 12.75 1.56 15.32
N PHE A 108 12.31 0.48 15.96
CA PHE A 108 11.48 -0.54 15.33
C PHE A 108 10.11 -0.01 14.90
N ALA A 109 9.45 0.80 15.73
CA ALA A 109 8.17 1.43 15.37
C ALA A 109 8.33 2.36 14.16
N ASN A 110 9.40 3.15 14.12
CA ASN A 110 9.72 4.03 13.00
C ASN A 110 9.99 3.23 11.71
N LEU A 111 10.78 2.15 11.78
CA LEU A 111 11.04 1.27 10.65
C LEU A 111 9.75 0.61 10.12
N ARG A 112 8.82 0.22 11.01
CA ARG A 112 7.51 -0.33 10.62
C ARG A 112 6.67 0.70 9.88
N LEU A 113 6.63 1.95 10.37
CA LEU A 113 5.90 3.03 9.69
C LEU A 113 6.49 3.31 8.30
N GLN A 114 7.81 3.47 8.20
CA GLN A 114 8.48 3.70 6.92
C GLN A 114 8.25 2.54 5.93
N SER A 115 8.35 1.30 6.40
CA SER A 115 8.10 0.12 5.57
C SER A 115 6.65 0.09 5.07
N CYS A 116 5.69 0.46 5.91
CA CYS A 116 4.29 0.56 5.53
C CYS A 116 4.04 1.65 4.49
N GLU A 117 4.67 2.82 4.64
CA GLU A 117 4.57 3.92 3.68
C GLU A 117 5.13 3.52 2.30
N ILE A 118 6.33 2.91 2.28
CA ILE A 118 6.95 2.41 1.04
C ILE A 118 6.05 1.37 0.39
N LEU A 119 5.56 0.38 1.15
CA LEU A 119 4.67 -0.65 0.63
C LEU A 119 3.37 -0.07 0.08
N ALA A 120 2.73 0.87 0.79
CA ALA A 120 1.51 1.51 0.32
C ALA A 120 1.73 2.28 -0.98
N HIS A 121 2.87 2.97 -1.10
CA HIS A 121 3.24 3.68 -2.32
C HIS A 121 3.47 2.72 -3.50
N GLU A 122 4.25 1.66 -3.29
CA GLU A 122 4.51 0.64 -4.32
C GLU A 122 3.23 -0.10 -4.73
N LEU A 123 2.32 -0.35 -3.79
CA LEU A 123 1.01 -0.92 -4.08
C LEU A 123 0.15 -0.01 -4.94
N ARG A 124 0.08 1.28 -4.61
CA ARG A 124 -0.65 2.24 -5.42
C ARG A 124 -0.08 2.30 -6.84
N ASN A 125 1.24 2.35 -6.99
CA ASN A 125 1.90 2.38 -8.29
C ASN A 125 1.66 1.11 -9.11
N THR A 126 1.72 -0.05 -8.47
CA THR A 126 1.41 -1.32 -9.14
C THR A 126 -0.06 -1.38 -9.53
N LEU A 127 -1.00 -1.05 -8.64
CA LEU A 127 -2.44 -1.01 -8.96
C LEU A 127 -2.78 -0.06 -10.11
N VAL A 128 -2.18 1.13 -10.18
CA VAL A 128 -2.36 2.06 -11.31
C VAL A 128 -1.85 1.44 -12.62
N LYS A 129 -0.64 0.84 -12.61
CA LYS A 129 -0.09 0.14 -13.78
C LYS A 129 -0.94 -1.06 -14.19
N LEU A 130 -1.56 -1.73 -13.24
CA LEU A 130 -2.46 -2.85 -13.47
C LEU A 130 -3.83 -2.39 -13.99
N GLY A 131 -4.29 -1.20 -13.61
CA GLY A 131 -5.45 -0.54 -14.23
C GLY A 131 -5.30 -0.37 -15.76
N PHE A 132 -4.07 -0.17 -16.24
CA PHE A 132 -3.79 -0.12 -17.68
C PHE A 132 -4.09 -1.45 -18.39
N VAL A 133 -3.95 -2.59 -17.70
CA VAL A 133 -4.24 -3.92 -18.25
C VAL A 133 -5.72 -4.04 -18.61
N PHE A 134 -6.62 -3.53 -17.75
CA PHE A 134 -8.05 -3.48 -18.05
C PHE A 134 -8.36 -2.57 -19.24
N SER A 135 -7.70 -1.42 -19.35
CA SER A 135 -7.81 -0.54 -20.52
C SER A 135 -7.38 -1.25 -21.81
N ALA A 136 -6.26 -1.98 -21.77
CA ALA A 136 -5.78 -2.76 -22.90
C ALA A 136 -6.73 -3.90 -23.29
N ILE A 137 -7.33 -4.60 -22.32
CA ILE A 137 -8.35 -5.62 -22.56
C ILE A 137 -9.57 -4.99 -23.24
N ASN A 138 -10.07 -3.88 -22.70
CA ASN A 138 -11.25 -3.20 -23.24
C ASN A 138 -10.97 -2.62 -24.63
N ALA A 139 -9.74 -2.20 -24.94
CA ALA A 139 -9.34 -1.83 -26.29
C ALA A 139 -9.44 -3.00 -27.28
N GLN A 140 -9.07 -4.23 -26.88
CA GLN A 140 -9.28 -5.41 -27.72
C GLN A 140 -10.77 -5.72 -27.91
N ILE A 141 -11.58 -5.56 -26.87
CA ILE A 141 -13.04 -5.72 -26.97
C ILE A 141 -13.67 -4.65 -27.87
N ASN A 142 -13.14 -3.43 -27.89
CA ASN A 142 -13.58 -2.39 -28.83
C ASN A 142 -13.35 -2.80 -30.28
N ILE A 143 -12.25 -3.51 -30.59
CA ILE A 143 -12.01 -4.06 -31.93
C ILE A 143 -13.06 -5.14 -32.25
N LEU A 144 -13.36 -6.02 -31.29
CA LEU A 144 -14.41 -7.03 -31.45
C LEU A 144 -15.80 -6.40 -31.68
N ARG A 145 -16.08 -5.28 -31.01
CA ARG A 145 -17.30 -4.49 -31.20
C ARG A 145 -17.33 -3.80 -32.55
N ALA A 146 -16.20 -3.27 -33.03
CA ALA A 146 -16.11 -2.68 -34.35
C ALA A 146 -16.48 -3.70 -35.44
N SER A 147 -15.88 -4.89 -35.39
CA SER A 147 -16.23 -5.98 -36.32
C SER A 147 -17.69 -6.43 -36.20
N TRP A 148 -18.26 -6.39 -35.00
CA TRP A 148 -19.69 -6.67 -34.78
C TRP A 148 -20.60 -5.63 -35.43
N GLU A 149 -20.32 -4.34 -35.22
CA GLU A 149 -21.08 -3.23 -35.79
C GLU A 149 -20.95 -3.18 -37.32
N GLU A 150 -19.78 -3.48 -37.88
CA GLU A 150 -19.57 -3.60 -39.33
C GLU A 150 -20.43 -4.71 -39.95
N LEU A 151 -20.51 -5.88 -39.28
CA LEU A 151 -21.39 -6.96 -39.71
C LEU A 151 -22.86 -6.56 -39.64
N LEU A 152 -23.28 -5.93 -38.54
CA LEU A 152 -24.64 -5.46 -38.38
C LEU A 152 -25.04 -4.45 -39.48
N GLN A 153 -24.16 -3.50 -39.82
CA GLN A 153 -24.42 -2.54 -40.91
C GLN A 153 -24.58 -3.23 -42.26
N LYS A 154 -23.82 -4.31 -42.53
CA LYS A 154 -23.88 -5.04 -43.79
C LYS A 154 -25.16 -5.87 -43.96
N TYR A 155 -25.63 -6.51 -42.88
CA TYR A 155 -26.74 -7.47 -42.95
C TYR A 155 -28.06 -6.92 -42.42
N ALA A 156 -28.06 -5.75 -41.78
CA ALA A 156 -29.26 -5.08 -41.28
C ALA A 156 -29.20 -3.56 -41.52
N PRO A 157 -29.29 -3.12 -42.80
CA PRO A 157 -29.28 -1.70 -43.15
C PRO A 157 -30.55 -0.94 -42.67
N GLU A 158 -31.62 -1.67 -42.33
CA GLU A 158 -32.89 -1.10 -41.85
C GLU A 158 -32.85 -0.63 -40.38
N LEU A 159 -31.80 -1.00 -39.63
CA LEU A 159 -31.60 -0.52 -38.27
C LEU A 159 -31.20 0.96 -38.27
N GLU A 160 -31.79 1.75 -37.38
CA GLU A 160 -31.33 3.12 -37.14
C GLU A 160 -29.94 3.08 -36.50
N TRP A 161 -28.93 3.48 -37.27
CA TRP A 161 -27.53 3.52 -36.84
C TRP A 161 -27.13 4.89 -36.30
N LYS A 162 -26.16 4.90 -35.37
CA LYS A 162 -25.56 6.13 -34.85
C LYS A 162 -24.99 7.04 -35.95
N GLY A 163 -24.44 6.46 -37.02
CA GLY A 163 -23.77 7.19 -38.10
C GLY A 163 -24.70 8.18 -38.82
N PRO A 164 -25.78 7.70 -39.47
CA PRO A 164 -26.76 8.55 -40.14
C PRO A 164 -27.36 9.63 -39.23
N LEU A 165 -27.70 9.30 -37.98
CA LEU A 165 -28.25 10.26 -37.02
C LEU A 165 -27.24 11.37 -36.67
N ILE A 166 -25.96 11.02 -36.52
CA ILE A 166 -24.90 12.01 -36.29
C ILE A 166 -24.64 12.86 -37.54
N GLU A 167 -24.73 12.29 -38.74
CA GLU A 167 -24.63 13.04 -39.99
C GLU A 167 -25.76 14.06 -40.13
N GLU A 168 -27.01 13.68 -39.79
CA GLU A 168 -28.16 14.59 -39.74
C GLU A 168 -27.92 15.74 -38.74
N LEU A 169 -27.45 15.44 -37.52
CA LEU A 169 -27.11 16.45 -36.52
C LEU A 169 -25.95 17.37 -36.97
N CYS A 170 -24.92 16.81 -37.62
CA CYS A 170 -23.80 17.58 -38.17
C CYS A 170 -24.25 18.47 -39.33
N GLY A 171 -25.17 18.00 -40.16
CA GLY A 171 -25.77 18.75 -41.26
C GLY A 171 -26.58 19.94 -40.76
N ALA A 172 -27.49 19.70 -39.81
CA ALA A 172 -28.29 20.75 -39.16
C ALA A 172 -27.43 21.83 -38.50
N LEU A 173 -26.27 21.45 -37.96
CA LEU A 173 -25.33 22.38 -37.37
C LEU A 173 -24.56 23.15 -38.46
N SER A 174 -24.02 22.46 -39.47
CA SER A 174 -23.20 23.04 -40.53
C SER A 174 -23.97 24.05 -41.40
N GLU A 175 -25.27 23.86 -41.59
CA GLU A 175 -26.13 24.79 -42.34
C GLU A 175 -26.27 26.16 -41.65
N LYS A 176 -26.33 26.18 -40.31
CA LYS A 176 -26.64 27.38 -39.51
C LYS A 176 -25.43 28.01 -38.82
N VAL A 177 -24.27 27.32 -38.79
CA VAL A 177 -23.00 27.86 -38.26
C VAL A 177 -22.58 29.21 -38.88
N PRO A 178 -22.75 29.47 -40.19
CA PRO A 178 -22.39 30.77 -40.77
C PRO A 178 -23.19 31.94 -40.20
N GLU A 179 -24.44 31.70 -39.78
CA GLU A 179 -25.35 32.70 -39.19
C GLU A 179 -24.92 33.07 -37.76
N LEU A 180 -24.11 32.23 -37.11
CA LEU A 180 -23.54 32.47 -35.78
C LEU A 180 -22.20 33.22 -35.80
N SER A 181 -21.65 33.55 -36.96
CA SER A 181 -20.34 34.22 -37.09
C SER A 181 -20.25 35.56 -36.34
N SER A 182 -21.39 36.19 -36.05
CA SER A 182 -21.48 37.42 -35.26
C SER A 182 -21.37 37.20 -33.74
N TYR A 183 -21.54 35.95 -33.25
CA TYR A 183 -21.47 35.57 -31.84
C TYR A 183 -20.28 34.65 -31.59
N ALA A 184 -19.13 35.24 -31.26
CA ALA A 184 -17.85 34.50 -31.13
C ALA A 184 -17.92 33.29 -30.18
N ASP A 185 -18.63 33.40 -29.06
CA ASP A 185 -18.75 32.32 -28.08
C ASP A 185 -19.62 31.16 -28.57
N LEU A 186 -20.75 31.47 -29.23
CA LEU A 186 -21.67 30.46 -29.79
C LEU A 186 -21.05 29.77 -31.01
N PHE A 187 -20.34 30.53 -31.84
CA PHE A 187 -19.56 30.00 -32.94
C PHE A 187 -18.50 29.00 -32.44
N ALA A 188 -17.74 29.35 -31.39
CA ALA A 188 -16.76 28.44 -30.80
C ALA A 188 -17.41 27.17 -30.20
N VAL A 189 -18.58 27.28 -29.58
CA VAL A 189 -19.34 26.12 -29.06
C VAL A 189 -19.81 25.22 -30.20
N SER A 190 -20.33 25.80 -31.29
CA SER A 190 -20.80 25.05 -32.46
C SER A 190 -19.66 24.27 -33.14
N GLN A 191 -18.47 24.86 -33.28
CA GLN A 191 -17.31 24.17 -33.84
C GLN A 191 -16.84 23.00 -32.97
N ARG A 192 -16.79 23.18 -31.64
CA ARG A 192 -16.44 22.09 -30.72
C ARG A 192 -17.47 20.97 -30.78
N LEU A 193 -18.75 21.32 -30.82
CA LEU A 193 -19.84 20.34 -30.95
C LEU A 193 -19.74 19.55 -32.26
N LEU A 194 -19.36 20.19 -33.37
CA LEU A 194 -19.14 19.51 -34.64
C LEU A 194 -17.98 18.50 -34.56
N ILE A 195 -16.87 18.86 -33.90
CA ILE A 195 -15.73 17.96 -33.69
C ILE A 195 -16.14 16.77 -32.84
N GLU A 196 -16.77 17.00 -31.69
CA GLU A 196 -17.16 15.94 -30.75
C GLU A 196 -18.24 14.99 -31.33
N GLN A 197 -19.13 15.50 -32.19
CA GLN A 197 -20.10 14.66 -32.91
C GLN A 197 -19.39 13.78 -33.95
N LYS A 198 -18.45 14.33 -34.72
CA LYS A 198 -17.63 13.53 -35.66
C LYS A 198 -16.76 12.50 -34.95
N GLU A 199 -16.20 12.84 -33.80
CA GLU A 199 -15.49 11.88 -32.95
C GLU A 199 -16.41 10.74 -32.53
N LEU A 200 -17.61 11.03 -32.04
CA LEU A 200 -18.58 9.99 -31.65
C LEU A 200 -18.93 9.04 -32.81
N ALA A 201 -19.08 9.56 -34.03
CA ALA A 201 -19.35 8.73 -35.21
C ALA A 201 -18.25 7.70 -35.47
N SER A 202 -16.98 8.07 -35.22
CA SER A 202 -15.81 7.22 -35.42
C SER A 202 -15.55 6.21 -34.29
N LEU A 203 -16.16 6.40 -33.12
CA LEU A 203 -15.87 5.60 -31.91
C LEU A 203 -16.85 4.43 -31.76
N TYR A 204 -16.30 3.25 -31.43
CA TYR A 204 -17.06 2.04 -31.11
C TYR A 204 -17.24 1.90 -29.60
N LEU A 205 -18.08 2.76 -29.00
CA LEU A 205 -18.33 2.79 -27.55
C LEU A 205 -19.36 1.76 -27.13
N SER A 206 -19.34 1.35 -25.85
CA SER A 206 -20.46 0.60 -25.27
C SER A 206 -21.71 1.50 -25.20
N PRO A 207 -22.95 0.95 -25.16
CA PRO A 207 -24.15 1.78 -25.10
C PRO A 207 -24.16 2.71 -23.88
N ASN A 208 -23.63 2.25 -22.74
CA ASN A 208 -23.52 3.06 -21.53
C ASN A 208 -22.50 4.20 -21.70
N GLN A 209 -21.32 3.91 -22.25
CA GLN A 209 -20.31 4.93 -22.55
C GLN A 209 -20.80 5.94 -23.59
N GLY A 210 -21.53 5.48 -24.61
CA GLY A 210 -22.14 6.33 -25.62
C GLY A 210 -23.18 7.28 -25.01
N ARG A 211 -24.06 6.78 -24.14
CA ARG A 211 -25.04 7.62 -23.43
C ARG A 211 -24.38 8.66 -22.54
N GLU A 212 -23.37 8.26 -21.76
CA GLU A 212 -22.60 9.20 -20.95
C GLU A 212 -21.83 10.23 -21.80
N TRP A 213 -21.32 9.84 -22.97
CA TRP A 213 -20.71 10.77 -23.91
C TRP A 213 -21.72 11.80 -24.42
N ILE A 214 -22.90 11.36 -24.87
CA ILE A 214 -23.96 12.24 -25.37
C ILE A 214 -24.39 13.21 -24.25
N LYS A 215 -24.66 12.69 -23.06
CA LYS A 215 -25.08 13.47 -21.88
C LYS A 215 -24.05 14.50 -21.42
N ASN A 216 -22.76 14.16 -21.42
CA ASN A 216 -21.72 15.03 -20.88
C ASN A 216 -21.13 15.99 -21.92
N LYS A 217 -21.11 15.61 -23.20
CA LYS A 217 -20.42 16.38 -24.25
C LYS A 217 -21.39 17.03 -25.25
N ILE A 218 -22.43 16.32 -25.68
CA ILE A 218 -23.30 16.75 -26.78
C ILE A 218 -24.51 17.55 -26.25
N HIS A 219 -25.26 16.99 -25.29
CA HIS A 219 -26.44 17.62 -24.68
C HIS A 219 -26.19 19.03 -24.13
N PRO A 220 -25.13 19.29 -23.35
CA PRO A 220 -24.93 20.62 -22.76
C PRO A 220 -24.64 21.70 -23.81
N LYS A 221 -24.01 21.32 -24.92
CA LYS A 221 -23.69 22.24 -26.02
C LYS A 221 -24.91 22.52 -26.88
N TRP A 222 -25.70 21.50 -27.21
CA TRP A 222 -27.01 21.70 -27.84
C TRP A 222 -27.95 22.51 -26.96
N GLY A 223 -28.02 22.22 -25.66
CA GLY A 223 -28.81 22.99 -24.71
C GLY A 223 -28.44 24.47 -24.69
N LYS A 224 -27.14 24.79 -24.72
CA LYS A 224 -26.65 26.18 -24.82
C LYS A 224 -27.04 26.85 -26.14
N LEU A 225 -26.84 26.16 -27.27
CA LEU A 225 -27.18 26.68 -28.59
C LEU A 225 -28.70 26.92 -28.75
N LEU A 226 -29.52 26.00 -28.24
CA LEU A 226 -30.99 26.07 -28.30
C LEU A 226 -31.58 27.08 -27.30
N SER A 227 -30.89 27.40 -26.20
CA SER A 227 -31.35 28.40 -25.24
C SER A 227 -31.00 29.83 -25.66
N GLU A 228 -29.87 30.01 -26.34
CA GLU A 228 -29.34 31.33 -26.70
C GLU A 228 -29.75 31.76 -28.12
N THR A 229 -30.31 30.85 -28.93
CA THR A 229 -30.72 31.15 -30.32
C THR A 229 -31.99 30.40 -30.73
N ASN A 230 -32.75 30.97 -31.66
CA ASN A 230 -33.95 30.36 -32.27
C ASN A 230 -33.68 29.82 -33.68
N LEU A 231 -32.42 29.54 -34.01
CA LEU A 231 -32.01 29.15 -35.37
C LEU A 231 -32.37 27.69 -35.71
N TRP A 232 -32.63 26.88 -34.69
CA TRP A 232 -32.96 25.46 -34.83
C TRP A 232 -34.34 25.16 -34.27
N ASP A 233 -35.01 24.21 -34.92
CA ASP A 233 -36.25 23.65 -34.38
C ASP A 233 -35.92 22.73 -33.20
N ARG A 234 -36.14 23.26 -31.99
CA ARG A 234 -35.85 22.57 -30.73
C ARG A 234 -36.44 21.15 -30.64
N PRO A 235 -37.74 20.91 -30.91
CA PRO A 235 -38.30 19.56 -30.88
C PRO A 235 -37.68 18.61 -31.91
N ALA A 236 -37.23 19.11 -33.07
CA ALA A 236 -36.55 18.28 -34.06
C ALA A 236 -35.18 17.81 -33.58
N ILE A 237 -34.38 18.71 -32.97
CA ILE A 237 -33.06 18.36 -32.43
C ILE A 237 -33.18 17.46 -31.19
N GLU A 238 -34.12 17.74 -30.29
CA GLU A 238 -34.36 16.89 -29.11
C GLU A 238 -34.80 15.48 -29.54
N SER A 239 -35.69 15.35 -30.54
CA SER A 239 -36.08 14.06 -31.12
C SER A 239 -34.90 13.30 -31.75
N LEU A 240 -33.99 14.00 -32.44
CA LEU A 240 -32.78 13.39 -33.01
C LEU A 240 -31.81 12.89 -31.92
N LEU A 241 -31.66 13.64 -30.83
CA LEU A 241 -30.84 13.22 -29.69
C LEU A 241 -31.44 12.00 -28.98
N ASP A 242 -32.76 11.98 -28.80
CA ASP A 242 -33.47 10.83 -28.21
C ASP A 242 -33.35 9.58 -29.09
N ARG A 243 -33.50 9.74 -30.42
CA ARG A 243 -33.28 8.64 -31.38
C ARG A 243 -31.83 8.15 -31.35
N LEU A 244 -30.85 9.06 -31.23
CA LEU A 244 -29.44 8.69 -31.11
C LEU A 244 -29.17 7.86 -29.83
N GLU A 245 -29.73 8.24 -28.69
CA GLU A 245 -29.59 7.48 -27.43
C GLU A 245 -30.25 6.10 -27.48
N ASN A 246 -31.34 5.97 -28.24
CA ASN A 246 -32.07 4.73 -28.46
C ASN A 246 -31.43 3.82 -29.53
N ALA A 247 -30.68 4.40 -30.47
CA ALA A 247 -29.93 3.67 -31.49
C ALA A 247 -28.66 2.99 -30.93
N LEU A 248 -28.07 3.51 -29.86
CA LEU A 248 -26.86 2.93 -29.24
C LEU A 248 -26.98 1.45 -28.83
N PRO A 249 -28.06 0.99 -28.16
CA PRO A 249 -28.23 -0.43 -27.82
C PRO A 249 -28.76 -1.30 -28.98
N ALA A 250 -29.00 -0.74 -30.17
CA ALA A 250 -29.70 -1.45 -31.24
C ALA A 250 -28.99 -2.74 -31.70
N GLY A 251 -27.66 -2.78 -31.57
CA GLY A 251 -26.84 -3.97 -31.86
C GLY A 251 -26.87 -5.09 -30.79
N MET A 252 -27.42 -4.85 -29.60
CA MET A 252 -27.53 -5.88 -28.54
C MET A 252 -28.74 -6.81 -28.75
N ASN A 253 -29.86 -6.26 -29.26
CA ASN A 253 -31.16 -6.93 -29.30
C ASN A 253 -31.58 -7.37 -30.71
N TYR A 254 -30.69 -7.25 -31.70
CA TYR A 254 -31.03 -7.62 -33.07
C TYR A 254 -31.11 -9.14 -33.23
N ASP A 255 -32.28 -9.62 -33.64
CA ASP A 255 -32.51 -11.03 -33.92
C ASP A 255 -32.06 -11.38 -35.36
N PHE A 256 -30.89 -12.01 -35.45
CA PHE A 256 -30.31 -12.46 -36.72
C PHE A 256 -30.92 -13.72 -37.29
N SER A 257 -31.92 -14.32 -36.63
CA SER A 257 -32.55 -15.59 -37.05
C SER A 257 -33.07 -15.57 -38.49
N LYS A 258 -33.21 -14.38 -39.10
CA LYS A 258 -33.81 -14.19 -40.43
C LYS A 258 -32.84 -13.79 -41.56
N HIS A 259 -31.60 -13.35 -41.28
CA HIS A 259 -30.80 -12.61 -42.29
C HIS A 259 -29.31 -12.98 -42.43
N MET A 260 -28.78 -13.93 -41.65
CA MET A 260 -27.37 -14.33 -41.77
C MET A 260 -27.18 -15.80 -42.16
N ASP A 261 -26.98 -16.04 -43.46
CA ASP A 261 -26.47 -17.30 -43.97
C ASP A 261 -24.95 -17.37 -43.74
N GLY A 262 -24.50 -18.12 -42.72
CA GLY A 262 -23.08 -18.47 -42.56
C GLY A 262 -22.52 -18.49 -41.14
N LEU A 263 -23.18 -17.86 -40.16
CA LEU A 263 -22.77 -17.88 -38.75
C LEU A 263 -23.75 -18.67 -37.88
N PRO A 264 -23.29 -19.57 -36.98
CA PRO A 264 -24.18 -20.28 -36.07
C PRO A 264 -24.97 -19.30 -35.19
N PRO A 265 -26.29 -19.48 -35.01
CA PRO A 265 -27.13 -18.56 -34.23
C PRO A 265 -26.69 -18.45 -32.76
N GLY A 266 -26.16 -19.54 -32.19
CA GLY A 266 -25.58 -19.53 -30.84
C GLY A 266 -24.33 -18.64 -30.72
N LEU A 267 -23.52 -18.53 -31.78
CA LEU A 267 -22.33 -17.68 -31.80
C LEU A 267 -22.71 -16.19 -31.96
N LEU A 268 -23.75 -15.89 -32.74
CA LEU A 268 -24.27 -14.53 -32.89
C LEU A 268 -24.84 -13.99 -31.57
N GLY A 269 -25.60 -14.81 -30.84
CA GLY A 269 -26.12 -14.41 -29.52
C GLY A 269 -25.03 -14.23 -28.45
N GLN A 270 -23.95 -15.02 -28.51
CA GLN A 270 -22.80 -14.83 -27.63
C GLN A 270 -22.02 -13.55 -28.01
N TRP A 271 -21.83 -13.29 -29.30
CA TRP A 271 -21.12 -12.11 -29.77
C TRP A 271 -21.87 -10.82 -29.43
N SER A 272 -23.19 -10.76 -29.65
CA SER A 272 -23.99 -9.58 -29.31
C SER A 272 -23.90 -9.23 -27.82
N LYS A 273 -23.88 -10.25 -26.95
CA LYS A 273 -23.73 -10.07 -25.51
C LYS A 273 -22.33 -9.61 -25.12
N LEU A 274 -21.28 -10.24 -25.67
CA LEU A 274 -19.90 -10.03 -25.26
C LEU A 274 -19.24 -8.80 -25.89
N ALA A 275 -19.68 -8.37 -27.08
CA ALA A 275 -19.14 -7.19 -27.77
C ALA A 275 -19.27 -5.90 -26.94
N TYR A 276 -20.30 -5.82 -26.09
CA TYR A 276 -20.59 -4.60 -25.32
C TYR A 276 -20.27 -4.72 -23.83
N VAL A 277 -19.61 -5.81 -23.41
CA VAL A 277 -19.10 -5.96 -22.05
C VAL A 277 -17.88 -5.08 -21.85
N GLU A 278 -17.80 -4.43 -20.69
CA GLU A 278 -16.58 -3.80 -20.19
C GLU A 278 -15.97 -4.70 -19.13
N ILE A 279 -14.72 -5.14 -19.35
CA ILE A 279 -14.00 -5.97 -18.39
C ILE A 279 -13.41 -5.07 -17.31
N THR A 280 -13.70 -5.46 -16.09
CA THR A 280 -13.27 -4.87 -14.82
C THR A 280 -12.79 -5.99 -13.90
N SER A 281 -12.30 -5.64 -12.70
CA SER A 281 -11.86 -6.64 -11.72
C SER A 281 -12.99 -7.56 -11.22
N SER A 282 -14.25 -7.15 -11.33
CA SER A 282 -15.39 -7.90 -10.79
C SER A 282 -15.96 -8.95 -11.76
N ASN A 283 -15.69 -8.84 -13.06
CA ASN A 283 -16.27 -9.69 -14.11
C ASN A 283 -15.22 -10.40 -14.97
N LEU A 284 -14.10 -10.78 -14.37
CA LEU A 284 -13.00 -11.49 -15.04
C LEU A 284 -13.42 -12.80 -15.73
N LEU A 285 -14.47 -13.46 -15.26
CA LEU A 285 -15.02 -14.65 -15.93
C LEU A 285 -15.47 -14.37 -17.37
N GLN A 286 -15.95 -13.14 -17.64
CA GLN A 286 -16.38 -12.73 -18.97
C GLN A 286 -15.19 -12.57 -19.94
N LEU A 287 -13.96 -12.34 -19.43
CA LEU A 287 -12.75 -12.33 -20.25
C LEU A 287 -12.49 -13.72 -20.86
N ASP A 288 -12.78 -14.78 -20.11
CA ASP A 288 -12.63 -16.15 -20.61
C ASP A 288 -13.65 -16.48 -21.68
N GLU A 289 -14.89 -16.01 -21.52
CA GLU A 289 -15.93 -16.11 -22.55
C GLU A 289 -15.53 -15.34 -23.83
N VAL A 290 -14.96 -14.15 -23.70
CA VAL A 290 -14.42 -13.38 -24.83
C VAL A 290 -13.27 -14.12 -25.52
N ILE A 291 -12.34 -14.69 -24.76
CA ILE A 291 -11.23 -15.47 -25.34
C ILE A 291 -11.75 -16.70 -26.09
N GLN A 292 -12.77 -17.38 -25.56
CA GLN A 292 -13.41 -18.53 -26.22
C GLN A 292 -14.14 -18.10 -27.51
N LEU A 293 -14.88 -16.98 -27.47
CA LEU A 293 -15.53 -16.41 -28.64
C LEU A 293 -14.52 -16.09 -29.74
N VAL A 294 -13.44 -15.38 -29.39
CA VAL A 294 -12.33 -15.05 -30.30
C VAL A 294 -11.53 -16.28 -30.70
N ALA A 295 -11.61 -17.42 -30.02
CA ALA A 295 -10.97 -18.65 -30.47
C ALA A 295 -11.73 -19.33 -31.62
N ASN A 296 -13.04 -19.11 -31.76
CA ASN A 296 -13.88 -19.83 -32.72
C ASN A 296 -13.44 -19.59 -34.18
N PRO A 297 -13.11 -20.64 -34.96
CA PRO A 297 -12.54 -20.53 -36.33
C PRO A 297 -13.45 -19.80 -37.32
N VAL A 298 -14.75 -19.79 -37.05
CA VAL A 298 -15.78 -19.24 -37.93
C VAL A 298 -15.95 -17.72 -37.75
N LEU A 299 -15.33 -17.10 -36.74
CA LEU A 299 -15.47 -15.68 -36.44
C LEU A 299 -14.69 -14.80 -37.45
N PRO A 300 -15.34 -13.89 -38.18
CA PRO A 300 -14.70 -13.04 -39.19
C PRO A 300 -14.08 -11.79 -38.54
N VAL A 301 -13.06 -11.97 -37.69
CA VAL A 301 -12.32 -10.86 -37.06
C VAL A 301 -10.91 -10.77 -37.64
N CYS A 302 -10.52 -9.57 -38.08
CA CYS A 302 -9.17 -9.29 -38.56
C CYS A 302 -8.14 -9.47 -37.43
N HIS A 303 -6.98 -10.04 -37.74
CA HIS A 303 -5.88 -10.26 -36.78
C HIS A 303 -6.25 -11.10 -35.54
N LYS A 304 -7.21 -12.01 -35.68
CA LYS A 304 -7.70 -12.92 -34.62
C LYS A 304 -6.60 -13.59 -33.79
N GLU A 305 -5.55 -14.12 -34.43
CA GLU A 305 -4.44 -14.75 -33.69
C GLU A 305 -3.68 -13.78 -32.79
N GLN A 306 -3.48 -12.56 -33.25
CA GLN A 306 -2.79 -11.52 -32.49
C GLN A 306 -3.65 -11.08 -31.31
N MET A 307 -4.94 -10.82 -31.54
CA MET A 307 -5.90 -10.50 -30.48
C MET A 307 -5.92 -11.61 -29.41
N LEU A 308 -5.97 -12.88 -29.82
CA LEU A 308 -6.00 -14.01 -28.91
C LEU A 308 -4.69 -14.17 -28.10
N ARG A 309 -3.52 -13.91 -28.71
CA ARG A 309 -2.24 -13.86 -27.99
C ARG A 309 -2.22 -12.75 -26.94
N VAL A 310 -2.67 -11.54 -27.32
CA VAL A 310 -2.72 -10.37 -26.42
C VAL A 310 -3.72 -10.60 -25.28
N LEU A 311 -4.92 -11.09 -25.55
CA LEU A 311 -5.90 -11.37 -24.51
C LEU A 311 -5.42 -12.45 -23.53
N LYS A 312 -4.74 -13.50 -24.01
CA LYS A 312 -4.15 -14.53 -23.15
C LYS A 312 -3.02 -13.98 -22.27
N SER A 313 -2.15 -13.11 -22.80
CA SER A 313 -1.09 -12.51 -22.00
C SER A 313 -1.65 -11.53 -20.95
N LEU A 314 -2.62 -10.70 -21.34
CA LEU A 314 -3.31 -9.79 -20.42
C LEU A 314 -4.06 -10.58 -19.33
N ARG A 315 -4.73 -11.68 -19.67
CA ARG A 315 -5.36 -12.59 -18.70
C ARG A 315 -4.35 -13.10 -17.66
N SER A 316 -3.18 -13.55 -18.11
CA SER A 316 -2.12 -14.02 -17.20
C SER A 316 -1.69 -12.92 -16.24
N ILE A 317 -1.54 -11.69 -16.72
CA ILE A 317 -1.18 -10.54 -15.88
C ILE A 317 -2.30 -10.27 -14.87
N VAL A 318 -3.57 -10.27 -15.29
CA VAL A 318 -4.69 -10.02 -14.38
C VAL A 318 -4.76 -11.03 -13.25
N HIS A 319 -4.49 -12.31 -13.50
CA HIS A 319 -4.44 -13.31 -12.43
C HIS A 319 -3.31 -13.04 -11.43
N THR A 320 -2.15 -12.54 -11.88
CA THR A 320 -1.07 -12.15 -10.96
C THR A 320 -1.41 -10.95 -10.08
N ILE A 321 -2.35 -10.09 -10.49
CA ILE A 321 -2.81 -8.94 -9.69
C ILE A 321 -3.38 -9.40 -8.35
N SER A 322 -4.31 -10.35 -8.40
CA SER A 322 -5.00 -10.83 -7.20
C SER A 322 -4.03 -11.46 -6.21
N GLU A 323 -3.03 -12.21 -6.69
CA GLU A 323 -1.98 -12.77 -5.84
C GLU A 323 -1.09 -11.69 -5.20
N VAL A 324 -0.76 -10.63 -5.95
CA VAL A 324 0.03 -9.51 -5.45
C VAL A 324 -0.75 -8.73 -4.38
N GLU A 325 -2.02 -8.46 -4.61
CA GLU A 325 -2.91 -7.81 -3.63
C GLU A 325 -3.03 -8.63 -2.33
N GLU A 326 -3.20 -9.94 -2.44
CA GLU A 326 -3.32 -10.82 -1.27
C GLU A 326 -2.01 -10.86 -0.47
N LYS A 327 -0.87 -11.06 -1.14
CA LYS A 327 0.45 -11.06 -0.48
C LYS A 327 0.74 -9.73 0.19
N ALA A 328 0.41 -8.63 -0.48
CA ALA A 328 0.57 -7.30 0.07
C ALA A 328 -0.29 -7.06 1.30
N THR A 329 -1.56 -7.48 1.24
CA THR A 329 -2.48 -7.40 2.39
C THR A 329 -1.96 -8.22 3.57
N LYS A 330 -1.40 -9.40 3.32
CA LYS A 330 -0.77 -10.24 4.34
C LYS A 330 0.44 -9.56 4.99
N ILE A 331 1.33 -8.97 4.19
CA ILE A 331 2.50 -8.24 4.67
C ILE A 331 2.09 -7.01 5.49
N LEU A 332 1.09 -6.25 5.03
CA LEU A 332 0.56 -5.11 5.78
C LEU A 332 -0.04 -5.53 7.12
N ARG A 333 -0.75 -6.67 7.17
CA ARG A 333 -1.27 -7.22 8.44
C ARG A 333 -0.13 -7.65 9.36
N SER A 334 0.90 -8.35 8.86
CA SER A 334 2.04 -8.73 9.71
C SER A 334 2.82 -7.51 10.22
N LEU A 335 2.97 -6.46 9.40
CA LEU A 335 3.60 -5.20 9.81
C LEU A 335 2.73 -4.37 10.75
N ARG A 336 1.40 -4.60 10.78
CA ARG A 336 0.48 -3.91 11.69
C ARG A 336 0.35 -4.61 13.04
N PHE A 337 0.32 -5.94 13.07
CA PHE A 337 0.10 -6.70 14.31
C PHE A 337 1.39 -7.26 14.93
N GLY A 338 2.53 -7.15 14.25
CA GLY A 338 3.72 -7.91 14.63
C GLY A 338 3.52 -9.38 14.28
N THR A 339 4.58 -10.10 13.97
CA THR A 339 4.48 -11.56 13.88
C THR A 339 4.05 -12.10 15.24
N GLU A 340 3.05 -12.98 15.30
CA GLU A 340 2.60 -13.71 16.52
C GLU A 340 3.76 -14.42 17.26
N ALA A 341 4.93 -14.56 16.62
CA ALA A 341 6.18 -15.02 17.21
C ALA A 341 6.82 -14.04 18.22
N GLU A 342 6.46 -12.76 18.23
CA GLU A 342 7.02 -11.76 19.17
C GLU A 342 6.41 -11.87 20.58
N ASP A 343 5.21 -12.45 20.73
CA ASP A 343 4.58 -12.65 22.03
C ASP A 343 5.20 -13.80 22.85
N GLN A 344 6.01 -14.68 22.23
CA GLN A 344 6.77 -15.71 22.95
C GLN A 344 8.03 -15.15 23.66
N TYR A 345 8.45 -13.92 23.35
CA TYR A 345 9.61 -13.27 23.96
C TYR A 345 9.24 -12.07 24.84
N ARG A 346 7.96 -11.90 25.18
CA ARG A 346 7.59 -11.09 26.34
C ARG A 346 8.11 -11.81 27.58
N PHE A 347 9.32 -11.43 28.01
CA PHE A 347 9.80 -11.71 29.35
C PHE A 347 8.69 -11.29 30.32
N GLY A 348 8.08 -12.28 30.96
CA GLY A 348 7.04 -12.05 31.97
C GLY A 348 7.58 -11.16 33.09
N PRO A 349 6.69 -10.49 33.84
CA PRO A 349 7.07 -9.62 34.96
C PRO A 349 7.78 -10.35 36.13
N ASP A 350 8.01 -11.66 36.02
CA ASP A 350 8.60 -12.50 37.06
C ASP A 350 10.11 -12.27 37.30
N PHE A 351 10.77 -11.36 36.57
CA PHE A 351 12.17 -11.00 36.80
C PHE A 351 12.39 -9.95 37.92
N LEU A 352 11.33 -9.44 38.55
CA LEU A 352 11.42 -8.40 39.57
C LEU A 352 11.16 -8.87 41.01
N ASP A 353 10.93 -10.16 41.27
CA ASP A 353 10.79 -10.65 42.64
C ASP A 353 12.12 -11.20 43.19
N LEU A 354 13.05 -10.28 43.45
CA LEU A 354 14.16 -10.52 44.38
C LEU A 354 13.88 -9.78 45.69
N GLY A 355 12.94 -10.34 46.46
CA GLY A 355 12.94 -10.41 47.91
C GLY A 355 13.33 -9.12 48.65
N SER A 356 12.36 -8.25 48.85
CA SER A 356 12.39 -7.26 49.93
C SER A 356 11.47 -7.72 51.06
N HIS A 357 12.02 -8.35 52.10
CA HIS A 357 11.39 -8.42 53.43
C HIS A 357 12.46 -8.69 54.50
N GLU A 358 13.00 -7.61 55.08
CA GLU A 358 13.36 -7.56 56.50
C GLU A 358 12.22 -6.85 57.22
N GLU A 359 11.51 -7.54 58.11
CA GLU A 359 10.76 -6.91 59.21
C GLU A 359 11.54 -7.14 60.51
N PHE A 360 12.08 -6.06 61.06
CA PHE A 360 12.54 -5.96 62.44
C PHE A 360 11.38 -5.46 63.33
N GLY A 361 11.16 -6.10 64.49
CA GLY A 361 10.78 -5.37 65.70
C GLY A 361 9.73 -5.98 66.64
N THR A 362 10.21 -6.78 67.62
CA THR A 362 9.91 -6.74 69.08
C THR A 362 8.48 -6.53 69.61
N VAL A 363 8.02 -7.48 70.45
CA VAL A 363 7.32 -7.19 71.72
C VAL A 363 7.72 -8.20 72.81
N LEU A 364 8.05 -7.67 73.99
CA LEU A 364 8.36 -8.35 75.27
C LEU A 364 7.10 -8.88 76.00
N SER A 365 7.35 -9.74 76.99
CA SER A 365 6.52 -9.98 78.21
C SER A 365 5.42 -11.05 78.14
N ASN A 366 5.73 -12.29 78.55
CA ASN A 366 5.46 -12.88 79.88
C ASN A 366 5.73 -14.38 79.87
#